data_AF-A0A821CY97-F1
#
_entry.id   AF-A0A821CY97-F1
#
_cell.length_a   1.000
_cell.length_b   1.000
_cell.length_c   1.000
_cell.angle_alpha   90.00
_cell.angle_beta   90.00
_cell.angle_gamma   90.00
#
_symmetry.space_group_name_H-M   'P 1'
#
loop_
_entity.id
_entity.type
_entity.pdbx_description
1 polymer ?
#
loop_
_entity_poly.entity_id
_entity_poly.type
_entity_poly.pdbx_seq_one_letter_code
_entity_poly.pdbx_strand_id
1 'polypeptide(L)'
;MSSYSSRNNRYYDSMRQSHGNNSRSQSGNPVDDESMEEMSEDLQKIFDDDSKCARLLKKVLRDERSFDLRIQRIQEFQVYLEKSDSSKFIMKLAEPALNVLFEQFQERSHETIRSELVHCIGLIGYVMLNEGEPKFAQWIFDRLNAVRKNDIQKQLLVSAFRHSIQNEHEILCLSDHIQHISEQLKKILESVVHAPLMIVITDTIIDLSRIYPQVFQEIFTDIVDILIGWYIEPLPTDRILEYTAQALHKFRPFWIEQIEATLTLLDHFIEDADNYAQVNQYKKETMIVLDE
;
A
#
# COMPACT_ATOMS: atom_id res chain seq x y z
N MET A 1 27.68 1.11 -6.31
CA MET A 1 27.80 0.37 -5.03
C MET A 1 27.14 0.98 -3.78
N SER A 2 26.32 2.05 -3.84
CA SER A 2 25.79 2.69 -2.59
C SER A 2 24.27 2.59 -2.35
N SER A 3 23.45 2.16 -3.32
CA SER A 3 21.97 2.11 -3.18
C SER A 3 21.48 0.80 -2.55
N TYR A 4 21.96 -0.35 -3.03
CA TYR A 4 21.44 -1.67 -2.64
C TYR A 4 21.78 -2.09 -1.19
N SER A 5 22.97 -1.73 -0.68
CA SER A 5 23.36 -2.00 0.72
C SER A 5 22.55 -1.19 1.75
N SER A 6 21.97 -0.05 1.33
CA SER A 6 21.28 0.89 2.24
C SER A 6 19.85 0.49 2.61
N ARG A 7 19.21 -0.43 1.85
CA ARG A 7 17.86 -0.94 2.15
C ARG A 7 17.89 -2.04 3.22
N ASN A 8 18.91 -2.89 3.16
CA ASN A 8 19.08 -4.01 4.09
C ASN A 8 19.23 -3.56 5.55
N ASN A 9 20.05 -2.54 5.80
CA ASN A 9 20.23 -1.98 7.15
C ASN A 9 18.92 -1.42 7.71
N ARG A 10 18.11 -0.77 6.85
CA ARG A 10 16.79 -0.23 7.24
C ARG A 10 15.75 -1.30 7.52
N TYR A 11 15.76 -2.42 6.78
CA TYR A 11 14.85 -3.54 7.02
C TYR A 11 15.11 -4.22 8.37
N TYR A 12 16.36 -4.55 8.66
CA TYR A 12 16.74 -5.15 9.95
C TYR A 12 16.55 -4.18 11.13
N ASP A 13 16.78 -2.87 10.95
CA ASP A 13 16.49 -1.86 11.96
C ASP A 13 14.99 -1.71 12.25
N SER A 14 14.12 -1.85 11.24
CA SER A 14 12.67 -1.88 11.41
C SER A 14 12.20 -3.10 12.19
N MET A 15 12.75 -4.28 11.91
CA MET A 15 12.47 -5.50 12.70
C MET A 15 12.95 -5.39 14.16
N ARG A 16 14.11 -4.77 14.40
CA ARG A 16 14.66 -4.61 15.76
C ARG A 16 13.83 -3.68 16.64
N GLN A 17 13.21 -2.65 16.07
CA GLN A 17 12.33 -1.74 16.82
C GLN A 17 10.97 -2.36 17.19
N SER A 18 10.57 -3.45 16.52
CA SER A 18 9.33 -4.19 16.83
C SER A 18 9.43 -5.08 18.07
N HIS A 19 10.63 -5.34 18.61
CA HIS A 19 10.83 -6.37 19.66
C HIS A 19 11.48 -5.85 20.96
N GLY A 20 11.50 -4.54 21.19
CA GLY A 20 12.01 -3.96 22.43
C GLY A 20 11.04 -2.99 23.08
N ASN A 21 10.19 -3.49 23.99
CA ASN A 21 10.01 -2.92 25.33
C ASN A 21 8.78 -3.51 26.04
N ASN A 22 9.04 -4.32 27.07
CA ASN A 22 8.05 -4.65 28.07
C ASN A 22 8.74 -4.65 29.45
N SER A 23 8.42 -3.67 30.30
CA SER A 23 8.60 -3.69 31.76
C SER A 23 7.82 -2.54 32.44
N ARG A 24 6.73 -2.94 33.12
CA ARG A 24 6.11 -2.47 34.40
C ARG A 24 6.81 -1.33 35.18
N SER A 25 6.18 -0.47 36.00
CA SER A 25 4.78 -0.10 36.33
C SER A 25 4.77 0.95 37.48
N GLN A 26 3.63 1.64 37.65
CA GLN A 26 3.10 2.39 38.84
C GLN A 26 3.61 3.82 39.15
N SER A 27 2.72 4.82 39.13
CA SER A 27 1.91 5.27 40.28
C SER A 27 1.01 6.46 39.85
N GLY A 28 -0.08 6.70 40.58
CA GLY A 28 -1.28 7.38 40.07
C GLY A 28 -1.39 8.90 40.24
N ASN A 29 -2.43 9.45 39.63
CA ASN A 29 -3.44 10.31 40.24
C ASN A 29 -4.60 10.54 39.25
N PRO A 30 -5.84 10.75 39.74
CA PRO A 30 -7.01 11.00 38.91
C PRO A 30 -7.01 12.47 38.48
N VAL A 31 -7.21 12.72 37.19
CA VAL A 31 -7.53 14.06 36.68
C VAL A 31 -8.79 13.93 35.85
N ASP A 32 -9.88 14.39 36.45
CA ASP A 32 -11.10 14.80 35.77
C ASP A 32 -10.76 15.93 34.80
N ASP A 33 -11.08 15.76 33.52
CA ASP A 33 -11.79 16.77 32.72
C ASP A 33 -12.15 16.10 31.38
N GLU A 34 -13.44 15.81 31.19
CA GLU A 34 -13.99 15.44 29.89
C GLU A 34 -13.82 16.62 28.94
N SER A 35 -12.70 16.69 28.24
CA SER A 35 -12.62 17.42 26.99
C SER A 35 -13.60 16.73 26.04
N MET A 36 -14.78 17.31 25.85
CA MET A 36 -15.65 16.96 24.73
C MET A 36 -14.80 17.11 23.46
N GLU A 37 -14.28 15.99 22.94
CA GLU A 37 -13.64 15.96 21.64
C GLU A 37 -14.67 16.48 20.64
N GLU A 38 -14.40 17.65 20.09
CA GLU A 38 -15.24 18.26 19.07
C GLU A 38 -15.38 17.24 17.93
N MET A 39 -16.58 16.71 17.75
CA MET A 39 -16.85 15.67 16.77
C MET A 39 -16.47 16.20 15.39
N SER A 40 -15.64 15.45 14.66
CA SER A 40 -15.15 15.90 13.35
C SER A 40 -16.33 16.24 12.42
N GLU A 41 -16.15 17.24 11.56
CA GLU A 41 -17.20 17.68 10.62
C GLU A 41 -17.73 16.52 9.77
N ASP A 42 -16.86 15.55 9.44
CA ASP A 42 -17.23 14.37 8.67
C ASP A 42 -18.08 13.39 9.47
N LEU A 43 -17.79 13.19 10.75
CA LEU A 43 -18.67 12.43 11.64
C LEU A 43 -20.03 13.13 11.76
N GLN A 44 -20.07 14.44 11.96
CA GLN A 44 -21.33 15.20 12.06
C GLN A 44 -22.18 15.02 10.78
N LYS A 45 -21.60 15.17 9.58
CA LYS A 45 -22.30 14.94 8.30
C LYS A 45 -22.91 13.54 8.21
N ILE A 46 -22.21 12.51 8.71
CA ILE A 46 -22.74 11.15 8.74
C ILE A 46 -23.89 11.04 9.73
N PHE A 47 -23.76 11.62 10.93
CA PHE A 47 -24.78 11.58 11.97
C PHE A 47 -26.09 12.29 11.57
N ASP A 48 -26.00 13.37 10.80
CA ASP A 48 -27.15 14.11 10.28
C ASP A 48 -27.88 13.42 9.11
N ASP A 49 -27.27 12.39 8.52
CA ASP A 49 -27.86 11.64 7.41
C ASP A 49 -28.63 10.39 7.90
N ASP A 50 -29.90 10.28 7.46
CA ASP A 50 -30.82 9.18 7.80
C ASP A 50 -30.85 8.04 6.78
N SER A 51 -30.05 8.13 5.72
CA SER A 51 -29.98 7.10 4.70
C SER A 51 -29.56 5.75 5.28
N LYS A 52 -29.90 4.67 4.56
CA LYS A 52 -29.45 3.34 4.93
C LYS A 52 -27.91 3.26 4.96
N CYS A 53 -27.24 3.97 4.04
CA CYS A 53 -25.79 4.08 3.98
C CYS A 53 -25.23 4.63 5.29
N ALA A 54 -25.70 5.81 5.72
CA ALA A 54 -25.27 6.44 6.97
C ALA A 54 -25.56 5.55 8.19
N ARG A 55 -26.73 4.91 8.27
CA ARG A 55 -27.08 4.02 9.38
C ARG A 55 -26.16 2.80 9.48
N LEU A 56 -25.77 2.20 8.36
CA LEU A 56 -24.82 1.08 8.35
C LEU A 56 -23.41 1.55 8.72
N LEU A 57 -22.96 2.69 8.18
CA LEU A 57 -21.67 3.27 8.53
C LEU A 57 -21.58 3.62 10.02
N LYS A 58 -22.61 4.21 10.62
CA LYS A 58 -22.67 4.46 12.08
C LYS A 58 -22.51 3.17 12.90
N LYS A 59 -23.03 2.03 12.42
CA LYS A 59 -22.82 0.73 13.09
C LYS A 59 -21.37 0.25 12.98
N VAL A 60 -20.71 0.51 11.86
CA VAL A 60 -19.29 0.17 11.63
C VAL A 60 -18.37 0.98 12.53
N LEU A 61 -18.67 2.26 12.71
CA LEU A 61 -17.87 3.20 13.52
C LEU A 61 -18.07 3.04 15.03
N ARG A 62 -19.10 2.28 15.44
CA ARG A 62 -19.37 2.06 16.86
C ARG A 62 -18.26 1.21 17.47
N ASP A 63 -17.80 1.62 18.65
CA ASP A 63 -16.82 0.85 19.41
C ASP A 63 -17.49 -0.42 19.98
N GLU A 64 -17.40 -1.50 19.22
CA GLU A 64 -17.93 -2.81 19.58
C GLU A 64 -16.86 -3.65 20.28
N ARG A 65 -17.15 -4.08 21.52
CA ARG A 65 -16.24 -4.94 22.31
C ARG A 65 -16.06 -6.33 21.72
N SER A 66 -17.03 -6.81 20.94
CA SER A 66 -17.02 -8.12 20.30
C SER A 66 -16.38 -8.04 18.92
N PHE A 67 -15.31 -8.80 18.72
CA PHE A 67 -14.64 -8.95 17.44
C PHE A 67 -15.60 -9.44 16.34
N ASP A 68 -16.36 -10.51 16.61
CA ASP A 68 -17.28 -11.11 15.64
C ASP A 68 -18.40 -10.14 15.24
N LEU A 69 -18.96 -9.41 16.21
CA LEU A 69 -20.00 -8.43 15.91
C LEU A 69 -19.45 -7.29 15.04
N ARG A 70 -18.22 -6.83 15.31
CA ARG A 70 -17.58 -5.79 14.51
C ARG A 70 -17.38 -6.23 13.07
N ILE A 71 -16.87 -7.45 12.85
CA ILE A 71 -16.73 -8.03 11.50
C ILE A 71 -18.10 -8.14 10.81
N GLN A 72 -19.13 -8.64 11.51
CA GLN A 72 -20.48 -8.76 10.96
C GLN A 72 -21.04 -7.39 10.50
N ARG A 73 -20.80 -6.31 11.26
CA ARG A 73 -21.25 -4.96 10.86
C ARG A 73 -20.52 -4.42 9.64
N ILE A 74 -19.22 -4.68 9.54
CA ILE A 74 -18.43 -4.27 8.38
C ILE A 74 -18.93 -5.03 7.14
N GLN A 75 -19.15 -6.33 7.24
CA GLN A 75 -19.68 -7.15 6.13
C GLN A 75 -21.12 -6.76 5.74
N GLU A 76 -21.99 -6.43 6.71
CA GLU A 76 -23.34 -5.89 6.43
C GLU A 76 -23.26 -4.60 5.59
N PHE A 77 -22.25 -3.76 5.86
CA PHE A 77 -22.01 -2.54 5.10
C PHE A 77 -21.43 -2.82 3.70
N GLN A 78 -20.47 -3.74 3.56
CA GLN A 78 -19.92 -4.16 2.26
C GLN A 78 -21.01 -4.68 1.32
N VAL A 79 -21.88 -5.58 1.80
CA VAL A 79 -23.01 -6.11 1.04
C VAL A 79 -23.98 -5.00 0.58
N TYR A 80 -24.04 -3.89 1.31
CA TYR A 80 -24.80 -2.72 0.87
C TYR A 80 -24.05 -1.92 -0.22
N LEU A 81 -22.74 -1.73 -0.07
CA LEU A 81 -21.89 -1.01 -1.01
C LEU A 81 -21.84 -1.68 -2.40
N GLU A 82 -21.91 -3.01 -2.46
CA GLU A 82 -21.91 -3.78 -3.71
C GLU A 82 -23.20 -3.61 -4.55
N LYS A 83 -24.26 -3.02 -3.99
CA LYS A 83 -25.54 -2.89 -4.69
C LYS A 83 -25.56 -1.67 -5.59
N SER A 84 -25.79 -1.88 -6.88
CA SER A 84 -25.83 -0.81 -7.89
C SER A 84 -26.90 0.25 -7.63
N ASP A 85 -28.03 -0.11 -7.02
CA ASP A 85 -29.11 0.84 -6.67
C ASP A 85 -28.73 1.82 -5.54
N SER A 86 -27.59 1.60 -4.89
CA SER A 86 -27.13 2.37 -3.73
C SER A 86 -26.09 3.44 -4.10
N SER A 87 -25.63 3.50 -5.36
CA SER A 87 -24.52 4.38 -5.79
C SER A 87 -24.73 5.84 -5.42
N LYS A 88 -25.92 6.41 -5.68
CA LYS A 88 -26.26 7.80 -5.35
C LYS A 88 -26.11 8.14 -3.86
N PHE A 89 -26.49 7.20 -2.98
CA PHE A 89 -26.39 7.40 -1.53
C PHE A 89 -24.95 7.25 -1.04
N ILE A 90 -24.19 6.33 -1.64
CA ILE A 90 -22.76 6.16 -1.38
C ILE A 90 -22.01 7.42 -1.80
N MET A 91 -22.25 7.92 -3.02
CA MET A 91 -21.64 9.14 -3.55
C MET A 91 -21.89 10.37 -2.67
N LYS A 92 -23.10 10.51 -2.11
CA LYS A 92 -23.43 11.62 -1.19
C LYS A 92 -22.53 11.64 0.06
N LEU A 93 -22.16 10.48 0.56
CA LEU A 93 -21.40 10.33 1.82
C LEU A 93 -19.96 9.87 1.60
N ALA A 94 -19.50 9.76 0.35
CA ALA A 94 -18.25 9.07 0.02
C ALA A 94 -17.05 9.71 0.74
N GLU A 95 -16.83 11.02 0.59
CA GLU A 95 -15.69 11.70 1.20
C GLU A 95 -15.70 11.65 2.74
N PRO A 96 -16.80 11.98 3.44
CA PRO A 96 -16.88 11.77 4.90
C PRO A 96 -16.64 10.31 5.31
N ALA A 97 -17.22 9.36 4.58
CA ALA A 97 -17.06 7.93 4.86
C ALA A 97 -15.60 7.48 4.72
N LEU A 98 -14.91 7.90 3.66
CA LEU A 98 -13.50 7.61 3.46
C LEU A 98 -12.66 8.12 4.62
N ASN A 99 -12.89 9.35 5.09
CA ASN A 99 -12.14 9.95 6.20
C ASN A 99 -12.34 9.17 7.51
N VAL A 100 -13.58 8.92 7.92
CA VAL A 100 -13.86 8.24 9.19
C VAL A 100 -13.46 6.76 9.16
N LEU A 101 -13.53 6.09 8.01
CA LEU A 101 -13.04 4.70 7.87
C LEU A 101 -11.51 4.66 7.92
N PHE A 102 -10.83 5.62 7.31
CA PHE A 102 -9.37 5.74 7.37
C PHE A 102 -8.87 5.98 8.80
N GLU A 103 -9.57 6.79 9.59
CA GLU A 103 -9.24 7.02 11.01
C GLU A 103 -9.24 5.72 11.84
N GLN A 104 -9.99 4.70 11.41
CA GLN A 104 -10.03 3.38 12.04
C GLN A 104 -8.80 2.51 11.77
N PHE A 105 -7.87 2.92 10.89
CA PHE A 105 -6.64 2.19 10.57
C PHE A 105 -5.58 2.17 11.69
N GLN A 106 -5.92 2.61 12.90
CA GLN A 106 -5.01 2.66 14.05
C GLN A 106 -4.20 1.37 14.24
N GLU A 107 -2.95 1.49 14.65
CA GLU A 107 -1.98 0.37 14.75
C GLU A 107 -2.44 -0.76 15.70
N ARG A 108 -3.37 -0.49 16.61
CA ARG A 108 -3.94 -1.47 17.56
C ARG A 108 -5.12 -2.27 17.00
N SER A 109 -5.63 -1.93 15.82
CA SER A 109 -6.71 -2.68 15.19
C SER A 109 -6.22 -4.05 14.71
N HIS A 110 -7.06 -5.08 14.87
CA HIS A 110 -6.76 -6.44 14.40
C HIS A 110 -6.60 -6.45 12.87
N GLU A 111 -5.65 -7.23 12.34
CA GLU A 111 -5.35 -7.28 10.91
C GLU A 111 -6.58 -7.61 10.06
N THR A 112 -7.40 -8.58 10.49
CA THR A 112 -8.67 -8.91 9.83
C THR A 112 -9.62 -7.70 9.75
N ILE A 113 -9.76 -6.91 10.83
CA ILE A 113 -10.62 -5.72 10.81
C ILE A 113 -10.07 -4.70 9.81
N ARG A 114 -8.75 -4.50 9.76
CA ARG A 114 -8.12 -3.62 8.77
C ARG A 114 -8.41 -4.08 7.35
N SER A 115 -8.31 -5.38 7.08
CA SER A 115 -8.65 -5.96 5.77
C SER A 115 -10.11 -5.70 5.39
N GLU A 116 -11.06 -5.88 6.31
CA GLU A 116 -12.47 -5.62 6.06
C GLU A 116 -12.76 -4.12 5.83
N LEU A 117 -12.07 -3.23 6.54
CA LEU A 117 -12.18 -1.78 6.34
C LEU A 117 -11.57 -1.34 5.00
N VAL A 118 -10.44 -1.92 4.61
CA VAL A 118 -9.83 -1.73 3.27
C VAL A 118 -10.83 -2.12 2.18
N HIS A 119 -11.55 -3.23 2.35
CA HIS A 119 -12.58 -3.64 1.41
C HIS A 119 -13.71 -2.60 1.32
N CYS A 120 -14.20 -2.05 2.43
CA CYS A 120 -15.18 -0.96 2.41
C CYS A 120 -14.69 0.28 1.64
N ILE A 121 -13.46 0.74 1.93
CA ILE A 121 -12.87 1.89 1.23
C ILE A 121 -12.71 1.60 -0.26
N GLY A 122 -12.29 0.38 -0.60
CA GLY A 122 -12.17 -0.09 -1.98
C GLY A 122 -13.50 -0.11 -2.73
N LEU A 123 -14.60 -0.57 -2.10
CA LEU A 123 -15.93 -0.55 -2.68
C LEU A 123 -16.48 0.87 -2.85
N ILE A 124 -16.24 1.77 -1.89
CA ILE A 124 -16.59 3.19 -2.05
C ILE A 124 -15.82 3.78 -3.24
N GLY A 125 -14.51 3.52 -3.32
CA GLY A 125 -13.68 3.95 -4.43
C GLY A 125 -14.15 3.41 -5.78
N TYR A 126 -14.52 2.13 -5.84
CA TYR A 126 -15.08 1.49 -7.02
C TYR A 126 -16.32 2.24 -7.52
N VAL A 127 -17.27 2.53 -6.61
CA VAL A 127 -18.48 3.29 -6.94
C VAL A 127 -18.12 4.69 -7.44
N MET A 128 -17.19 5.39 -6.80
CA MET A 128 -16.77 6.73 -7.23
C MET A 128 -16.16 6.72 -8.63
N LEU A 129 -15.23 5.80 -8.90
CA LEU A 129 -14.56 5.71 -10.19
C LEU A 129 -15.55 5.37 -11.32
N ASN A 130 -16.51 4.46 -11.06
CA ASN A 130 -17.53 4.07 -12.04
C ASN A 130 -18.58 5.16 -12.29
N GLU A 131 -18.83 6.03 -11.32
CA GLU A 131 -19.65 7.24 -11.52
C GLU A 131 -18.83 8.39 -12.16
N GLY A 132 -17.57 8.13 -12.55
CA GLY A 132 -16.70 9.08 -13.25
C GLY A 132 -16.02 10.11 -12.35
N GLU A 133 -15.94 9.85 -11.04
CA GLU A 133 -15.40 10.78 -10.05
C GLU A 133 -13.95 10.42 -9.67
N PRO A 134 -12.93 11.13 -10.21
CA PRO A 134 -11.52 10.80 -9.95
C PRO A 134 -11.03 11.20 -8.55
N LYS A 135 -11.84 11.93 -7.77
CA LYS A 135 -11.47 12.39 -6.42
C LYS A 135 -11.09 11.26 -5.47
N PHE A 136 -11.56 10.03 -5.70
CA PHE A 136 -11.09 8.89 -4.91
C PHE A 136 -9.58 8.67 -5.04
N ALA A 137 -9.05 8.71 -6.27
CA ALA A 137 -7.61 8.57 -6.49
C ALA A 137 -6.85 9.74 -5.85
N GLN A 138 -7.33 10.98 -6.05
CA GLN A 138 -6.74 12.15 -5.41
C GLN A 138 -6.67 11.99 -3.88
N TRP A 139 -7.78 11.58 -3.26
CA TRP A 139 -7.86 11.34 -1.83
C TRP A 139 -6.85 10.29 -1.35
N ILE A 140 -6.70 9.17 -2.07
CA ILE A 140 -5.71 8.12 -1.75
C ILE A 140 -4.29 8.71 -1.76
N PHE A 141 -3.91 9.43 -2.82
CA PHE A 141 -2.54 9.92 -2.98
C PHE A 141 -2.22 11.08 -2.03
N ASP A 142 -3.21 11.92 -1.70
CA ASP A 142 -3.07 12.94 -0.66
C ASP A 142 -2.80 12.28 0.71
N ARG A 143 -3.53 11.20 1.04
CA ARG A 143 -3.31 10.43 2.28
C ARG A 143 -1.96 9.72 2.27
N LEU A 144 -1.56 9.11 1.15
CA LEU A 144 -0.24 8.46 1.03
C LEU A 144 0.91 9.46 1.26
N ASN A 145 0.78 10.68 0.76
CA ASN A 145 1.76 11.75 0.97
C ASN A 145 1.77 12.31 2.39
N ALA A 146 0.61 12.32 3.06
CA ALA A 146 0.50 12.70 4.48
C ALA A 146 1.12 11.63 5.41
N VAL A 147 0.96 10.34 5.07
CA VAL A 147 1.51 9.22 5.84
C VAL A 147 3.01 9.06 5.55
N ARG A 148 3.88 9.68 6.37
CA ARG A 148 5.32 9.69 6.09
C ARG A 148 6.02 8.36 6.36
N LYS A 149 5.86 7.79 7.57
CA LYS A 149 6.67 6.66 8.07
C LYS A 149 5.88 5.41 8.47
N ASN A 150 4.58 5.37 8.18
CA ASN A 150 3.74 4.22 8.52
C ASN A 150 3.49 3.35 7.28
N ASP A 151 4.37 2.39 7.05
CA ASP A 151 4.29 1.49 5.90
C ASP A 151 3.05 0.57 5.95
N ILE A 152 2.51 0.29 7.14
CA ILE A 152 1.26 -0.45 7.29
C ILE A 152 0.09 0.40 6.79
N GLN A 153 -0.01 1.67 7.19
CA GLN A 153 -1.08 2.55 6.70
C GLN A 153 -0.97 2.78 5.18
N LYS A 154 0.25 2.97 4.65
CA LYS A 154 0.47 3.02 3.21
C LYS A 154 0.00 1.73 2.53
N GLN A 155 0.30 0.58 3.11
CA GLN A 155 -0.11 -0.72 2.58
C GLN A 155 -1.64 -0.79 2.51
N LEU A 156 -2.35 -0.36 3.56
CA LEU A 156 -3.81 -0.36 3.59
C LEU A 156 -4.42 0.59 2.56
N LEU A 157 -3.86 1.80 2.41
CA LEU A 157 -4.30 2.77 1.39
C LEU A 157 -4.10 2.24 -0.02
N VAL A 158 -2.92 1.70 -0.34
CA VAL A 158 -2.66 1.11 -1.66
C VAL A 158 -3.55 -0.11 -1.89
N SER A 159 -3.80 -0.93 -0.87
CA SER A 159 -4.72 -2.08 -0.96
C SER A 159 -6.15 -1.63 -1.30
N ALA A 160 -6.61 -0.54 -0.68
CA ALA A 160 -7.95 0.00 -0.94
C ALA A 160 -8.05 0.58 -2.36
N PHE A 161 -7.04 1.31 -2.81
CA PHE A 161 -6.96 1.79 -4.18
C PHE A 161 -6.96 0.64 -5.19
N ARG A 162 -6.12 -0.37 -4.95
CA ARG A 162 -6.09 -1.57 -5.78
C ARG A 162 -7.46 -2.24 -5.84
N HIS A 163 -8.12 -2.41 -4.71
CA HIS A 163 -9.47 -3.00 -4.67
C HIS A 163 -10.49 -2.21 -5.49
N SER A 164 -10.38 -0.88 -5.56
CA SER A 164 -11.29 -0.04 -6.35
C SER A 164 -11.13 -0.18 -7.86
N ILE A 165 -9.94 -0.59 -8.32
CA ILE A 165 -9.62 -0.75 -9.74
C ILE A 165 -9.60 -2.21 -10.18
N GLN A 166 -9.66 -3.14 -9.22
CA GLN A 166 -9.71 -4.57 -9.49
C GLN A 166 -11.02 -4.92 -10.21
N ASN A 167 -10.88 -5.70 -11.29
CA ASN A 167 -11.97 -6.18 -12.17
C ASN A 167 -12.49 -5.19 -13.22
N GLU A 168 -11.95 -3.97 -13.30
CA GLU A 168 -12.30 -3.05 -14.37
C GLU A 168 -11.39 -3.23 -15.58
N HIS A 169 -11.99 -3.23 -16.78
CA HIS A 169 -11.26 -3.29 -18.05
C HIS A 169 -10.76 -1.91 -18.48
N GLU A 170 -11.43 -0.84 -18.03
CA GLU A 170 -11.09 0.55 -18.35
C GLU A 170 -11.68 1.48 -17.27
N ILE A 171 -10.92 2.48 -16.81
CA ILE A 171 -11.38 3.44 -15.80
C ILE A 171 -11.18 4.86 -16.32
N LEU A 172 -11.97 5.24 -17.32
CA LEU A 172 -11.78 6.45 -18.12
C LEU A 172 -11.45 7.72 -17.33
N CYS A 173 -12.07 7.92 -16.16
CA CYS A 173 -11.88 9.10 -15.31
C CYS A 173 -10.44 9.23 -14.75
N LEU A 174 -9.65 8.16 -14.75
CA LEU A 174 -8.24 8.17 -14.33
C LEU A 174 -7.26 8.48 -15.47
N SER A 175 -7.69 8.54 -16.72
CA SER A 175 -6.80 8.72 -17.88
C SER A 175 -5.94 9.98 -17.78
N ASP A 176 -6.50 11.09 -17.29
CA ASP A 176 -5.76 12.35 -17.12
C ASP A 176 -4.83 12.35 -15.89
N HIS A 177 -4.99 11.38 -14.98
CA HIS A 177 -4.28 11.31 -13.70
C HIS A 177 -3.26 10.16 -13.66
N ILE A 178 -3.34 9.20 -14.58
CA ILE A 178 -2.59 7.95 -14.51
C ILE A 178 -1.08 8.12 -14.55
N GLN A 179 -0.58 9.13 -15.26
CA GLN A 179 0.86 9.44 -15.29
C GLN A 179 1.34 9.83 -13.89
N HIS A 180 0.63 10.76 -13.25
CA HIS A 180 0.92 11.16 -11.88
C HIS A 180 0.80 10.00 -10.88
N ILE A 181 -0.26 9.21 -10.99
CA ILE A 181 -0.49 8.02 -10.15
C ILE A 181 0.68 7.03 -10.28
N SER A 182 1.10 6.74 -11.50
CA SER A 182 2.21 5.82 -11.79
C SER A 182 3.54 6.33 -11.21
N GLU A 183 3.83 7.63 -11.36
CA GLU A 183 5.00 8.26 -10.75
C GLU A 183 4.99 8.22 -9.22
N GLN A 184 3.83 8.47 -8.59
CA GLN A 184 3.71 8.39 -7.12
C GLN A 184 3.94 6.96 -6.63
N LEU A 185 3.33 5.95 -7.28
CA LEU A 185 3.54 4.54 -6.92
C LEU A 185 5.00 4.13 -7.07
N LYS A 186 5.65 4.52 -8.18
CA LYS A 186 7.09 4.31 -8.39
C LYS A 186 7.92 4.93 -7.26
N LYS A 187 7.70 6.21 -6.96
CA LYS A 187 8.42 6.95 -5.92
C LYS A 187 8.26 6.32 -4.53
N ILE A 188 7.06 5.82 -4.21
CA ILE A 188 6.85 5.09 -2.97
C ILE A 188 7.70 3.81 -3.00
N LEU A 189 7.58 3.00 -4.06
CA LEU A 189 8.28 1.72 -4.25
C LEU A 189 9.81 1.85 -4.12
N GLU A 190 10.41 2.91 -4.65
CA GLU A 190 11.86 3.21 -4.54
C GLU A 190 12.34 3.29 -3.08
N SER A 191 11.47 3.71 -2.16
CA SER A 191 11.79 3.93 -0.75
C SER A 191 11.34 2.80 0.18
N VAL A 192 10.55 1.84 -0.31
CA VAL A 192 9.97 0.77 0.51
C VAL A 192 11.05 -0.16 1.02
N VAL A 193 10.92 -0.52 2.29
CA VAL A 193 11.62 -1.66 2.91
C VAL A 193 10.65 -2.68 3.50
N HIS A 194 9.38 -2.33 3.72
CA HIS A 194 8.36 -3.27 4.20
C HIS A 194 7.84 -4.16 3.05
N ALA A 195 8.19 -5.45 3.07
CA ALA A 195 7.87 -6.36 1.96
C ALA A 195 6.36 -6.46 1.60
N PRO A 196 5.41 -6.52 2.56
CA PRO A 196 3.99 -6.48 2.23
C PRO A 196 3.53 -5.20 1.50
N LEU A 197 4.15 -4.05 1.79
CA LEU A 197 3.89 -2.81 1.05
C LEU A 197 4.46 -2.89 -0.38
N MET A 198 5.67 -3.44 -0.55
CA MET A 198 6.26 -3.67 -1.87
C MET A 198 5.35 -4.55 -2.74
N ILE A 199 4.84 -5.64 -2.17
CA ILE A 199 3.93 -6.58 -2.85
C ILE A 199 2.68 -5.86 -3.34
N VAL A 200 1.99 -5.13 -2.45
CA VAL A 200 0.72 -4.49 -2.85
C VAL A 200 0.92 -3.37 -3.88
N ILE A 201 2.00 -2.59 -3.78
CA ILE A 201 2.32 -1.56 -4.79
C ILE A 201 2.61 -2.23 -6.13
N THR A 202 3.43 -3.28 -6.14
CA THR A 202 3.80 -3.99 -7.36
C THR A 202 2.58 -4.61 -8.04
N ASP A 203 1.72 -5.27 -7.27
CA ASP A 203 0.45 -5.81 -7.75
C ASP A 203 -0.47 -4.71 -8.32
N THR A 204 -0.51 -3.55 -7.68
CA THR A 204 -1.28 -2.38 -8.17
C THR A 204 -0.73 -1.88 -9.50
N ILE A 205 0.59 -1.79 -9.62
CA ILE A 205 1.27 -1.39 -10.86
C ILE A 205 1.02 -2.42 -11.98
N ILE A 206 1.00 -3.72 -11.66
CA ILE A 206 0.65 -4.78 -12.62
C ILE A 206 -0.79 -4.63 -13.11
N ASP A 207 -1.73 -4.32 -12.20
CA ASP A 207 -3.13 -4.13 -12.60
C ASP A 207 -3.26 -2.86 -13.47
N LEU A 208 -2.59 -1.77 -13.11
CA LEU A 208 -2.57 -0.55 -13.92
C LEU A 208 -1.85 -0.71 -15.27
N SER A 209 -0.80 -1.51 -15.37
CA SER A 209 -0.07 -1.72 -16.63
C SER A 209 -0.91 -2.48 -17.67
N ARG A 210 -1.91 -3.25 -17.22
CA ARG A 210 -2.89 -3.88 -18.10
C ARG A 210 -3.93 -2.89 -18.63
N ILE A 211 -4.32 -1.92 -17.79
CA ILE A 211 -5.33 -0.90 -18.14
C ILE A 211 -4.69 0.24 -18.97
N TYR A 212 -3.48 0.65 -18.60
CA TYR A 212 -2.75 1.80 -19.17
C TYR A 212 -1.32 1.41 -19.59
N PRO A 213 -1.16 0.51 -20.58
CA PRO A 213 0.15 -0.01 -20.96
C PRO A 213 1.12 1.07 -21.44
N GLN A 214 0.64 2.10 -22.14
CA GLN A 214 1.45 3.21 -22.67
C GLN A 214 2.16 3.98 -21.56
N VAL A 215 1.46 4.24 -20.45
CA VAL A 215 2.02 4.98 -19.31
C VAL A 215 3.01 4.10 -18.55
N PHE A 216 2.71 2.81 -18.42
CA PHE A 216 3.63 1.88 -17.76
C PHE A 216 4.95 1.71 -18.54
N GLN A 217 4.93 1.80 -19.87
CA GLN A 217 6.17 1.74 -20.66
C GLN A 217 7.20 2.80 -20.21
N GLU A 218 6.76 4.00 -19.83
CA GLU A 218 7.65 5.09 -19.39
C GLU A 218 8.37 4.80 -18.07
N ILE A 219 7.79 3.98 -17.18
CA ILE A 219 8.35 3.65 -15.87
C ILE A 219 8.85 2.20 -15.76
N PHE A 220 8.70 1.41 -16.82
CA PHE A 220 8.97 -0.03 -16.81
C PHE A 220 10.36 -0.38 -16.29
N THR A 221 11.40 0.24 -16.86
CA THR A 221 12.80 0.00 -16.49
C THR A 221 13.05 0.29 -15.01
N ASP A 222 12.50 1.38 -14.48
CA ASP A 222 12.65 1.75 -13.07
C ASP A 222 11.99 0.72 -12.15
N ILE A 223 10.78 0.28 -12.47
CA ILE A 223 10.05 -0.73 -11.68
C ILE A 223 10.80 -2.05 -11.66
N VAL A 224 11.29 -2.47 -12.83
CA VAL A 224 12.06 -3.71 -12.97
C VAL A 224 13.38 -3.64 -12.21
N ASP A 225 14.15 -2.55 -12.31
CA ASP A 225 15.40 -2.37 -11.57
C ASP A 225 15.17 -2.52 -10.05
N ILE A 226 14.11 -1.89 -9.55
CA ILE A 226 13.73 -2.01 -8.13
C ILE A 226 13.44 -3.48 -7.77
N LEU A 227 12.63 -4.19 -8.56
CA LEU A 227 12.24 -5.58 -8.29
C LEU A 227 13.41 -6.56 -8.42
N ILE A 228 14.33 -6.32 -9.36
CA ILE A 228 15.59 -7.08 -9.47
C ILE A 228 16.42 -6.88 -8.21
N GLY A 229 16.51 -5.64 -7.70
CA GLY A 229 17.13 -5.35 -6.40
C GLY A 229 16.51 -6.20 -5.28
N TRP A 230 15.19 -6.25 -5.20
CA TRP A 230 14.50 -7.14 -4.25
C TRP A 230 14.82 -8.62 -4.49
N TYR A 231 14.89 -9.10 -5.72
CA TYR A 231 15.17 -10.51 -6.03
C TYR A 231 16.59 -10.96 -5.64
N ILE A 232 17.59 -10.08 -5.76
CA ILE A 232 19.00 -10.41 -5.51
C ILE A 232 19.41 -10.14 -4.06
N GLU A 233 18.78 -9.16 -3.39
CA GLU A 233 19.08 -8.87 -1.99
C GLU A 233 18.87 -10.12 -1.13
N PRO A 234 19.73 -10.36 -0.11
CA PRO A 234 19.58 -11.49 0.80
C PRO A 234 18.32 -11.29 1.64
N LEU A 235 17.18 -11.72 1.10
CA LEU A 235 15.88 -11.57 1.72
C LEU A 235 15.67 -12.64 2.80
N PRO A 236 14.83 -12.36 3.81
CA PRO A 236 14.66 -13.26 4.94
C PRO A 236 13.84 -14.51 4.62
N THR A 237 13.12 -14.54 3.49
CA THR A 237 12.14 -15.59 3.18
C THR A 237 12.03 -15.89 1.69
N ASP A 238 12.04 -17.17 1.34
CA ASP A 238 11.81 -17.70 -0.02
C ASP A 238 10.53 -17.17 -0.69
N ARG A 239 9.51 -16.81 0.12
CA ARG A 239 8.25 -16.26 -0.37
C ARG A 239 8.40 -14.95 -1.13
N ILE A 240 9.31 -14.07 -0.70
CA ILE A 240 9.53 -12.78 -1.36
C ILE A 240 10.28 -13.01 -2.68
N LEU A 241 11.25 -13.92 -2.69
CA LEU A 241 11.98 -14.33 -3.89
C LEU A 241 11.03 -14.92 -4.95
N GLU A 242 10.14 -15.83 -4.53
CA GLU A 242 9.14 -16.41 -5.41
C GLU A 242 8.17 -15.35 -5.95
N TYR A 243 7.71 -14.43 -5.08
CA TYR A 243 6.84 -13.34 -5.50
C TYR A 243 7.51 -12.43 -6.53
N THR A 244 8.74 -11.97 -6.28
CA THR A 244 9.43 -11.05 -7.19
C THR A 244 9.71 -11.71 -8.54
N ALA A 245 10.06 -12.99 -8.57
CA ALA A 245 10.16 -13.77 -9.82
C ALA A 245 8.83 -13.80 -10.59
N GLN A 246 7.71 -14.07 -9.91
CA GLN A 246 6.39 -14.08 -10.52
C GLN A 246 5.99 -12.67 -11.02
N ALA A 247 6.29 -11.62 -10.26
CA ALA A 247 6.02 -10.23 -10.64
C ALA A 247 6.81 -9.83 -11.91
N LEU A 248 8.12 -10.11 -11.95
CA LEU A 248 8.96 -9.87 -13.13
C LEU A 248 8.44 -10.63 -14.36
N HIS A 249 7.97 -11.87 -14.17
CA HIS A 249 7.35 -12.65 -15.24
C HIS A 249 6.05 -12.02 -15.78
N LYS A 250 5.21 -11.43 -14.91
CA LYS A 250 3.97 -10.75 -15.33
C LYS A 250 4.24 -9.55 -16.25
N PHE A 251 5.43 -8.96 -16.21
CA PHE A 251 5.83 -7.89 -17.13
C PHE A 251 6.37 -8.38 -18.48
N ARG A 252 6.30 -9.69 -18.79
CA ARG A 252 6.75 -10.29 -20.07
C ARG A 252 6.41 -9.49 -21.33
N PRO A 253 5.20 -8.92 -21.50
CA PRO A 253 4.89 -8.11 -22.68
C PRO A 253 5.85 -6.93 -22.88
N PHE A 254 6.18 -6.22 -21.79
CA PHE A 254 7.01 -5.02 -21.83
C PHE A 254 8.50 -5.31 -22.06
N TRP A 255 9.00 -6.45 -21.56
CA TRP A 255 10.36 -6.91 -21.86
C TRP A 255 10.59 -7.10 -23.37
N ILE A 256 9.56 -7.59 -24.08
CA ILE A 256 9.64 -7.83 -25.53
C ILE A 256 9.51 -6.51 -26.30
N GLU A 257 8.58 -5.64 -25.87
CA GLU A 257 8.37 -4.33 -26.49
C GLU A 257 9.56 -3.38 -26.30
N GLN A 258 10.28 -3.48 -25.18
CA GLN A 258 11.43 -2.64 -24.83
C GLN A 258 12.74 -3.45 -24.78
N ILE A 259 13.04 -4.17 -25.87
CA ILE A 259 14.20 -5.08 -25.89
C ILE A 259 15.53 -4.36 -25.71
N GLU A 260 15.68 -3.13 -26.23
CA GLU A 260 16.92 -2.34 -26.07
C GLU A 260 17.16 -1.99 -24.59
N ALA A 261 16.13 -1.50 -23.90
CA ALA A 261 16.20 -1.21 -22.46
C ALA A 261 16.44 -2.48 -21.63
N THR A 262 15.86 -3.61 -22.06
CA THR A 262 16.07 -4.93 -21.44
C THR A 262 17.53 -5.38 -21.53
N LEU A 263 18.18 -5.17 -22.70
CA LEU A 263 19.59 -5.49 -22.88
C LEU A 263 20.47 -4.58 -22.00
N THR A 264 20.17 -3.29 -21.91
CA THR A 264 20.89 -2.38 -21.01
C THR A 264 20.78 -2.78 -19.54
N LEU A 265 19.61 -3.21 -19.08
CA LEU A 265 19.43 -3.74 -17.72
C LEU A 265 20.27 -5.00 -17.48
N LEU A 266 20.37 -5.89 -18.48
CA LEU A 266 21.18 -7.09 -18.39
C LEU A 266 22.68 -6.76 -18.31
N ASP A 267 23.14 -5.80 -19.12
CA ASP A 267 24.53 -5.33 -19.09
C ASP A 267 24.88 -4.75 -17.71
N HIS A 268 24.03 -3.87 -17.17
CA HIS A 268 24.21 -3.33 -15.82
C HIS A 268 24.22 -4.43 -14.75
N PHE A 269 23.35 -5.44 -14.88
CA PHE A 269 23.32 -6.57 -13.95
C PHE A 269 24.62 -7.39 -13.99
N ILE A 270 25.17 -7.64 -15.18
CA ILE A 270 26.44 -8.35 -15.35
C ILE A 270 27.59 -7.52 -14.74
N GLU A 271 27.63 -6.22 -15.02
CA GLU A 271 28.62 -5.31 -14.43
C GLU A 271 28.58 -5.34 -12.90
N ASP A 272 27.38 -5.31 -12.31
CA ASP A 272 27.22 -5.38 -10.85
C ASP A 272 27.65 -6.75 -10.28
N ALA A 273 27.37 -7.85 -10.98
CA ALA A 273 27.82 -9.18 -10.59
C ALA A 273 29.35 -9.31 -10.62
N ASP A 274 29.99 -8.78 -11.66
CA ASP A 274 31.46 -8.74 -11.80
C ASP A 274 32.08 -7.89 -10.69
N ASN A 275 31.51 -6.72 -10.42
CA ASN A 275 31.94 -5.85 -9.33
C ASN A 275 31.81 -6.53 -7.96
N TYR A 276 30.71 -7.25 -7.72
CA TYR A 276 30.51 -8.01 -6.48
C TYR A 276 31.53 -9.14 -6.31
N ALA A 277 31.81 -9.88 -7.39
CA ALA A 277 32.81 -10.95 -7.40
C ALA A 277 34.21 -10.41 -7.08
N GLN A 278 34.61 -9.30 -7.70
CA GLN A 278 35.90 -8.64 -7.45
C GLN A 278 36.04 -8.19 -5.99
N VAL A 279 35.03 -7.51 -5.43
CA VAL A 279 35.08 -7.06 -4.01
C VAL A 279 35.21 -8.22 -3.04
N ASN A 280 34.53 -9.33 -3.29
CA ASN A 280 34.64 -10.52 -2.44
C ASN A 280 36.01 -11.20 -2.57
N GLN A 281 36.61 -11.19 -3.76
CA GLN A 281 37.97 -11.66 -3.95
C GLN A 281 38.98 -10.82 -3.15
N TYR A 282 38.91 -9.48 -3.24
CA TYR A 282 39.77 -8.58 -2.46
C TYR A 282 39.63 -8.75 -0.95
N LYS A 283 38.40 -8.91 -0.43
CA LYS A 283 38.18 -9.18 1.01
C LYS A 283 38.83 -10.48 1.46
N LYS A 284 38.74 -11.53 0.63
CA LYS A 284 39.34 -12.83 0.93
C LYS A 284 40.87 -12.74 0.95
N GLU A 285 41.48 -12.04 -0.01
CA GLU A 285 42.92 -11.81 -0.06
C GLU A 285 43.42 -10.96 1.13
N THR A 286 42.64 -9.96 1.55
CA THR A 286 43.03 -9.09 2.69
C THR A 286 42.91 -9.79 4.05
N MET A 287 41.94 -10.70 4.24
CA MET A 287 41.86 -11.52 5.46
C MET A 287 43.03 -12.51 5.57
N ILE A 288 43.48 -13.08 4.45
CA ILE A 288 44.63 -14.00 4.43
C ILE A 288 45.92 -13.28 4.85
N VAL A 289 46.09 -12.00 4.50
CA VAL A 289 47.28 -11.20 4.84
C VAL A 289 47.29 -10.70 6.30
N LEU A 290 46.15 -10.72 7.00
CA LEU A 290 46.06 -10.30 8.41
C LEU A 290 46.19 -11.47 9.41
N ASP A 291 46.13 -12.71 8.94
CA ASP A 291 46.33 -13.94 9.73
C ASP A 291 47.77 -14.52 9.59
N GLU A 292 48.67 -13.85 8.85
CA GLU A 292 50.13 -14.11 8.77
C GLU A 292 50.95 -13.09 9.57
#